data_AF-A0AAD6P2C6-F1
#
_entry.id   AF-A0AAD6P2C6-F1
#
_cell.length_a   1.000
_cell.length_b   1.000
_cell.length_c   1.000
_cell.angle_alpha   90.00
_cell.angle_beta   90.00
_cell.angle_gamma   90.00
#
_symmetry.space_group_name_H-M   'P 1'
#
loop_
_entity.id
_entity.type
_entity.pdbx_description
1 polymer ?
#
loop_
_entity_poly.entity_id
_entity_poly.type
_entity_poly.pdbx_seq_one_letter_code
_entity_poly.pdbx_strand_id
1 'polypeptide(L)'
;MIDEVIQLLDYDVEEKWSGLAQVVKSVLKEYPKLRLTRGRKVLEIRPTIKWDKGKALEFLLESLGFANCTDVFPVYIGDDRTDEDAFKVLRERGQGFWYLGL
;
A
#
# COMPACT_ATOMS: atom_id res chain seq x y z
N MET A 1 -28.52 24.84 10.04
CA MET A 1 -28.52 25.18 8.60
C MET A 1 -27.28 24.69 7.85
N ILE A 2 -26.06 25.23 8.07
CA ILE A 2 -24.86 24.77 7.31
C ILE A 2 -24.45 23.34 7.72
N ASP A 3 -24.44 23.04 9.02
CA ASP A 3 -24.05 21.71 9.51
C ASP A 3 -25.03 20.60 9.09
N GLU A 4 -26.33 20.90 8.99
CA GLU A 4 -27.34 19.97 8.48
C GLU A 4 -27.15 19.67 6.99
N VAL A 5 -26.81 20.67 6.18
CA VAL A 5 -26.53 20.47 4.74
C VAL A 5 -25.27 19.61 4.55
N ILE A 6 -24.23 19.81 5.36
CA ILE A 6 -23.02 18.97 5.33
C ILE A 6 -23.35 17.52 5.73
N GLN A 7 -24.12 17.31 6.81
CA GLN A 7 -24.53 15.96 7.21
C GLN A 7 -25.37 15.25 6.14
N LEU A 8 -26.28 15.96 5.48
CA LEU A 8 -27.09 15.40 4.39
C LEU A 8 -26.24 15.03 3.17
N LEU A 9 -25.24 15.86 2.84
CA LEU A 9 -24.28 15.57 1.75
C LEU A 9 -23.36 14.39 2.10
N ASP A 10 -22.84 14.33 3.32
CA ASP A 10 -22.03 13.19 3.77
C ASP A 10 -22.85 11.89 3.80
N TYR A 11 -24.13 11.96 4.17
CA TYR A 11 -25.04 10.82 4.14
C TYR A 11 -25.28 10.29 2.71
N ASP A 12 -25.60 11.16 1.74
CA ASP A 12 -25.79 10.77 0.33
C ASP A 12 -24.50 10.19 -0.28
N VAL A 13 -23.34 10.74 0.12
CA VAL A 13 -22.03 10.19 -0.28
C VAL A 13 -21.80 8.81 0.34
N GLU A 14 -22.11 8.59 1.61
CA GLU A 14 -21.96 7.28 2.25
C GLU A 14 -22.91 6.22 1.67
N GLU A 15 -24.16 6.59 1.36
CA GLU A 15 -25.13 5.70 0.75
C GLU A 15 -24.65 5.25 -0.64
N LYS A 16 -24.27 6.20 -1.50
CA LYS A 16 -23.71 5.91 -2.83
C LYS A 16 -22.41 5.11 -2.75
N TRP A 17 -21.57 5.40 -1.76
CA TRP A 17 -20.32 4.67 -1.52
C TRP A 17 -20.57 3.21 -1.16
N SER A 18 -21.59 2.95 -0.33
CA SER A 18 -21.99 1.60 0.05
C SER A 18 -22.50 0.79 -1.15
N GLY A 19 -23.31 1.42 -2.01
CA GLY A 19 -23.80 0.81 -3.25
C GLY A 19 -22.66 0.46 -4.21
N LEU A 20 -21.73 1.39 -4.44
CA LEU A 20 -20.55 1.15 -5.27
C LEU A 20 -19.70 -0.01 -4.73
N ALA A 21 -19.45 -0.03 -3.41
CA ALA A 21 -18.68 -1.10 -2.78
C ALA A 21 -19.33 -2.48 -2.95
N GLN A 22 -20.67 -2.57 -2.90
CA GLN A 22 -21.39 -3.82 -3.14
C GLN A 22 -21.27 -4.30 -4.58
N VAL A 23 -21.38 -3.39 -5.56
CA VAL A 23 -21.21 -3.71 -6.98
C VAL A 23 -19.80 -4.23 -7.23
N VAL A 24 -18.77 -3.51 -6.75
CA VAL A 24 -17.36 -3.93 -6.88
C VAL A 24 -17.13 -5.30 -6.22
N LYS A 25 -17.65 -5.51 -5.01
CA LYS A 25 -17.52 -6.80 -4.31
C LYS A 25 -18.20 -7.93 -5.08
N SER A 26 -19.29 -7.66 -5.80
CA SER A 26 -20.00 -8.66 -6.60
C SER A 26 -19.20 -9.07 -7.83
N VAL A 27 -18.64 -8.11 -8.57
CA VAL A 27 -17.73 -8.37 -9.71
C VAL A 27 -16.50 -9.16 -9.25
N LEU A 28 -15.90 -8.81 -8.10
CA LEU A 28 -14.69 -9.48 -7.61
C LEU A 28 -14.89 -10.95 -7.22
N LYS A 29 -16.13 -11.44 -7.05
CA LYS A 29 -16.38 -12.88 -6.81
C LYS A 29 -15.87 -13.76 -7.96
N GLU A 30 -15.86 -13.23 -9.18
CA GLU A 30 -15.37 -13.94 -10.37
C GLU A 30 -13.83 -13.90 -10.48
N TYR A 31 -13.15 -13.10 -9.64
CA TYR A 31 -11.71 -12.87 -9.69
C TYR A 31 -11.06 -13.19 -8.32
N PRO A 32 -10.97 -14.47 -7.91
CA PRO A 32 -10.47 -14.86 -6.58
C PRO A 32 -9.00 -14.49 -6.31
N LYS A 33 -8.24 -14.16 -7.37
CA LYS A 33 -6.86 -13.66 -7.28
C LYS A 33 -6.77 -12.16 -7.00
N LEU A 34 -7.91 -11.47 -6.91
CA LEU A 34 -7.99 -10.05 -6.56
C LEU A 34 -8.62 -9.89 -5.18
N ARG A 35 -8.18 -8.85 -4.47
CA ARG A 35 -8.64 -8.45 -3.15
C ARG A 35 -9.09 -7.00 -3.22
N LEU A 36 -10.20 -6.71 -2.55
CA LEU A 36 -10.65 -5.35 -2.28
C LEU A 36 -10.09 -4.86 -0.94
N THR A 37 -9.44 -3.70 -0.94
CA THR A 37 -9.04 -2.96 0.27
C THR A 37 -9.72 -1.58 0.28
N ARG A 38 -10.04 -1.07 1.48
CA ARG A 38 -10.68 0.24 1.66
C ARG A 38 -9.67 1.22 2.25
N GLY A 39 -9.49 2.35 1.58
CA GLY A 39 -8.76 3.50 2.09
C GLY A 39 -9.68 4.70 2.35
N ARG A 40 -9.10 5.85 2.65
CA ARG A 40 -9.86 7.09 2.88
C ARG A 40 -10.50 7.57 1.58
N LYS A 41 -11.80 7.33 1.43
CA LYS A 41 -12.58 7.62 0.21
C LYS A 41 -12.03 6.96 -1.06
N VAL A 42 -11.41 5.78 -0.90
CA VAL A 42 -10.89 4.97 -2.03
C VAL A 42 -11.21 3.49 -1.84
N LEU A 43 -11.53 2.81 -2.93
CA LEU A 43 -11.58 1.37 -3.05
C LEU A 43 -10.42 0.92 -3.92
N GLU A 44 -9.55 0.07 -3.39
CA GLU A 44 -8.38 -0.44 -4.10
C GLU A 44 -8.60 -1.91 -4.43
N ILE A 45 -8.42 -2.25 -5.71
CA ILE A 45 -8.44 -3.63 -6.19
C ILE A 45 -7.00 -4.05 -6.44
N ARG A 46 -6.51 -5.05 -5.72
CA ARG A 46 -5.10 -5.46 -5.75
C ARG A 46 -4.98 -6.97 -5.92
N PRO A 47 -3.93 -7.47 -6.58
CA PRO A 47 -3.65 -8.91 -6.59
C PRO A 47 -3.48 -9.46 -5.17
N THR A 48 -3.93 -10.70 -4.95
CA THR A 48 -3.72 -11.47 -3.72
C THR A 48 -2.31 -12.07 -3.73
N ILE A 49 -1.30 -11.20 -3.75
CA ILE A 49 0.11 -11.56 -3.71
C ILE A 49 0.70 -10.94 -2.44
N LYS A 50 1.52 -11.71 -1.72
CA LYS A 50 2.28 -11.19 -0.58
C LYS A 50 3.43 -10.35 -1.13
N TRP A 51 3.16 -9.09 -1.44
CA TRP A 51 4.12 -8.10 -1.91
C TRP A 51 4.14 -6.90 -0.97
N ASP A 52 5.31 -6.58 -0.45
CA ASP A 52 5.55 -5.51 0.50
C ASP A 52 6.70 -4.62 0.02
N LYS A 53 6.92 -3.50 0.71
CA LYS A 53 7.97 -2.53 0.35
C LYS A 53 9.38 -3.13 0.45
N GLY A 54 9.59 -4.12 1.33
CA GLY A 54 10.84 -4.88 1.42
C GLY A 54 11.10 -5.73 0.19
N LYS A 55 10.10 -6.49 -0.26
CA LYS A 55 10.19 -7.29 -1.49
C LYS A 55 10.43 -6.44 -2.72
N ALA A 56 9.84 -5.24 -2.77
CA ALA A 56 10.10 -4.29 -3.84
C ALA A 56 11.57 -3.83 -3.86
N LEU A 57 12.15 -3.57 -2.69
CA LEU A 57 13.57 -3.23 -2.56
C LEU A 57 14.49 -4.37 -3.01
N GLU A 58 14.24 -5.60 -2.54
CA GLU A 58 15.02 -6.78 -2.93
C GLU A 58 14.96 -6.99 -4.45
N PHE A 59 13.75 -6.95 -5.02
CA PHE A 59 13.53 -7.06 -6.45
C PHE A 59 14.33 -6.02 -7.25
N LEU A 60 14.37 -4.77 -6.77
CA LEU A 60 15.12 -3.71 -7.45
C LEU A 60 16.63 -3.97 -7.40
N LEU A 61 17.17 -4.36 -6.23
CA LEU A 61 18.58 -4.68 -6.07
C LEU A 61 18.98 -5.88 -6.94
N GLU A 62 18.15 -6.92 -7.00
CA GLU A 62 18.36 -8.08 -7.88
C GLU A 62 18.33 -7.69 -9.35
N SER A 63 17.30 -6.97 -9.77
CA SER A 63 17.11 -6.57 -11.18
C SER A 63 18.23 -5.68 -11.70
N LEU A 64 18.87 -4.90 -10.82
CA LEU A 64 20.01 -4.05 -11.15
C LEU A 64 21.37 -4.76 -11.00
N GLY A 65 21.39 -6.02 -10.55
CA GLY A 65 22.64 -6.77 -10.32
C GLY A 65 23.38 -6.40 -9.04
N PHE A 66 22.73 -5.70 -8.11
CA PHE A 66 23.29 -5.23 -6.83
C PHE A 66 22.95 -6.13 -5.63
N ALA A 67 22.29 -7.27 -5.86
CA ALA A 67 21.87 -8.19 -4.80
C ALA A 67 23.01 -8.61 -3.85
N ASN A 68 24.25 -8.71 -4.33
CA ASN A 68 25.44 -9.04 -3.52
C ASN A 68 26.58 -8.02 -3.71
N CYS A 69 26.27 -6.81 -4.19
CA CYS A 69 27.29 -5.79 -4.48
C CYS A 69 27.58 -4.97 -3.22
N THR A 70 28.83 -5.02 -2.74
CA THR A 70 29.30 -4.25 -1.57
C THR A 70 29.59 -2.79 -1.89
N ASP A 71 29.70 -2.44 -3.17
CA ASP A 71 30.00 -1.07 -3.62
C ASP A 71 28.72 -0.22 -3.77
N VAL A 72 27.54 -0.82 -3.55
CA VAL A 72 26.25 -0.14 -3.58
C VAL A 72 25.69 -0.08 -2.16
N PHE A 73 25.31 1.12 -1.73
CA PHE A 73 24.75 1.37 -0.40
C PHE A 73 23.28 1.77 -0.51
N PRO A 74 22.32 0.86 -0.27
CA PRO A 74 20.90 1.18 -0.41
C PRO A 74 20.45 2.16 0.68
N VAL A 75 19.74 3.22 0.28
CA VAL A 75 19.11 4.16 1.20
C VAL A 75 17.60 4.13 0.97
N TYR A 76 16.82 3.89 2.02
CA TYR A 76 15.36 3.91 1.98
C TYR A 76 14.82 5.06 2.83
N ILE A 77 13.95 5.90 2.27
CA ILE A 77 13.33 7.02 2.98
C ILE A 77 11.82 6.79 2.95
N GLY A 78 11.24 6.66 4.14
CA GLY A 78 9.82 6.41 4.35
C GLY A 78 9.17 7.49 5.22
N ASP A 79 7.86 7.63 5.13
CA ASP A 79 7.06 8.61 5.87
C ASP A 79 6.12 7.97 6.90
N ASP A 80 5.91 6.66 6.82
CA ASP A 80 4.98 5.98 7.72
C ASP A 80 5.48 4.60 8.17
N ARG A 81 4.73 4.01 9.11
CA ARG A 81 5.06 2.68 9.65
C ARG A 81 4.94 1.56 8.63
N THR A 82 4.31 1.79 7.47
CA THR A 82 4.23 0.77 6.41
C THR A 82 5.59 0.56 5.73
N ASP A 83 6.55 1.47 5.91
CA ASP A 83 7.93 1.34 5.43
C ASP A 83 8.77 0.35 6.25
N GLU A 84 8.26 -0.12 7.40
CA GLU A 84 8.98 -1.04 8.30
C GLU A 84 9.43 -2.34 7.59
N ASP A 85 8.69 -2.81 6.57
CA ASP A 85 9.07 -3.98 5.76
C ASP A 85 10.38 -3.75 4.98
N ALA A 86 10.57 -2.55 4.41
CA ALA A 86 11.82 -2.20 3.73
C ALA A 86 12.98 -2.04 4.73
N PHE A 87 12.69 -1.50 5.91
CA PHE A 87 13.70 -1.32 6.95
C PHE A 87 14.22 -2.66 7.47
N LYS A 88 13.34 -3.67 7.56
CA LYS A 88 13.70 -5.02 7.96
C LYS A 88 14.69 -5.64 6.98
N VAL A 89 14.43 -5.54 5.67
CA VAL A 89 15.35 -6.03 4.62
C VAL A 89 16.73 -5.39 4.74
N LEU A 90 16.81 -4.06 4.91
CA LEU A 90 18.09 -3.36 5.08
C LEU A 90 18.86 -3.82 6.34
N ARG A 91 18.15 -4.03 7.45
CA ARG A 91 18.74 -4.55 8.69
C ARG A 91 19.28 -5.97 8.52
N GLU A 92 18.50 -6.86 7.88
CA GLU A 92 18.89 -8.27 7.67
C GLU A 92 20.11 -8.40 6.74
N ARG A 93 20.23 -7.50 5.76
CA ARG A 93 21.40 -7.43 4.87
C ARG A 93 22.66 -6.89 5.57
N GLY A 94 22.51 -6.21 6.70
CA GLY A 94 23.61 -5.54 7.40
C GLY A 94 24.27 -4.41 6.62
N GLN A 95 23.64 -3.98 5.51
CA GLN A 95 24.15 -2.97 4.58
C GLN A 95 22.99 -2.10 4.09
N GLY A 96 23.14 -0.79 4.29
CA GLY A 96 22.16 0.22 3.93
C GLY A 96 21.64 1.02 5.13
N PHE A 97 20.90 2.07 4.84
CA PHE A 97 20.35 2.98 5.84
C PHE A 97 18.89 3.26 5.55
N TRP A 98 18.09 3.45 6.60
CA TRP A 98 16.73 3.91 6.46
C TRP A 98 16.53 5.25 7.15
N TYR A 99 15.47 5.96 6.79
CA TYR A 99 14.96 7.09 7.55
C TYR A 99 13.43 7.00 7.58
N LEU A 100 12.85 7.28 8.75
CA LEU A 100 11.41 7.46 8.91
C LEU A 100 11.16 8.94 9.21
N GLY A 101 10.50 9.63 8.27
CA GLY A 101 9.95 10.94 8.52
C GLY A 101 8.79 10.81 9.49
N LEU A 102 8.86 11.50 10.62
CA LEU A 102 7.79 11.59 11.62
C LEU A 102 6.95 12.84 11.38
#